data_AF-A0A6V7WF67-F1
#
_entry.id   AF-A0A6V7WF67-F1
#
_cell.length_a   1.000
_cell.length_b   1.000
_cell.length_c   1.000
_cell.angle_alpha   90.00
_cell.angle_beta   90.00
_cell.angle_gamma   90.00
#
_symmetry.space_group_name_H-M   'P 1'
#
loop_
_entity.id
_entity.type
_entity.pdbx_description
1 polymer ?
#
loop_
_entity_poly.entity_id
_entity_poly.type
_entity_poly.pdbx_seq_one_letter_code
_entity_poly.pdbx_strand_id
1 'polypeptide(L)'
;MYIPLHMALKMLFILLLPLYFNSLAMSTSSSSNSPMTQFQLLINSSEEDIIQPLNAFFETFFAENDSIYIEQWDLALPSDSEREQIKKLIFFLMNTDDFDKISSDSTLLSRVAPLLVKSIQLTFIKNRFCVVHEHLPPSTGERFKRFWGYLVLCSPAYCNSNRARLHHSSPHFWTDGDVCNQTAAIFERTGSRSLVVAGATRYSVRGNHTSSCQPKNAIADAAHNNLTMFHTMCVGVFEASNEGIFMQWHGQESCPQSGAFISAGAKGTNPIYKEKGAYVNKLVSTVNKLVGENIATTPMQDRKCPLVASTNVFGRIVNGVKEENACEGKADPKNVTGNFIHIEQQRKWRDDWASNLSYFL
;
A
#
# COMPACT_ATOMS: atom_id res chain seq x y z
N MET A 1 25.04 21.11 -35.27
CA MET A 1 24.82 20.02 -34.29
C MET A 1 23.34 20.07 -33.93
N TYR A 2 22.52 19.26 -34.62
CA TYR A 2 21.06 19.32 -34.55
C TYR A 2 20.56 18.44 -33.41
N ILE A 3 20.02 19.06 -32.36
CA ILE A 3 19.24 18.33 -31.34
C ILE A 3 17.86 18.07 -31.97
N PRO A 4 17.35 16.82 -31.97
CA PRO A 4 16.05 16.52 -32.57
C PRO A 4 14.94 17.28 -31.83
N LEU A 5 14.05 17.94 -32.59
CA LEU A 5 12.92 18.73 -32.09
C LEU A 5 11.98 17.94 -31.14
N HIS A 6 12.04 16.60 -31.18
CA HIS A 6 11.29 15.72 -30.28
C HIS A 6 11.83 15.66 -28.83
N MET A 7 13.10 16.01 -28.60
CA MET A 7 13.67 16.12 -27.25
C MET A 7 13.38 17.47 -26.60
N ALA A 8 13.30 18.55 -27.39
CA ALA A 8 13.01 19.89 -26.89
C ALA A 8 11.56 20.03 -26.37
N LEU A 9 10.59 19.32 -26.97
CA LEU A 9 9.21 19.33 -26.49
C LEU A 9 9.02 18.55 -25.17
N LYS A 10 9.85 17.54 -24.89
CA LYS A 10 9.83 16.84 -23.59
C LYS A 10 10.40 17.72 -22.46
N MET A 11 11.39 18.56 -22.73
CA MET A 11 11.92 19.52 -21.75
C MET A 11 10.97 20.70 -21.47
N LEU A 12 10.18 21.13 -22.46
CA LEU A 12 9.25 22.25 -22.26
C LEU A 12 8.00 21.86 -21.45
N PHE A 13 7.59 20.58 -21.48
CA PHE A 13 6.54 20.06 -20.59
C PHE A 13 7.00 19.86 -19.14
N ILE A 14 8.30 19.63 -18.92
CA ILE A 14 8.91 19.49 -17.59
C ILE A 14 9.06 20.86 -16.89
N LEU A 15 9.18 21.96 -17.66
CA LEU A 15 9.32 23.32 -17.11
C LEU A 15 8.00 24.01 -16.72
N LEU A 16 6.83 23.44 -17.05
CA LEU A 16 5.52 23.97 -16.66
C LEU A 16 4.86 23.20 -15.49
N LEU A 17 5.50 22.15 -14.97
CA LEU A 17 5.05 21.37 -13.81
C LEU A 17 5.66 21.72 -12.44
N PRO A 18 6.58 22.69 -12.23
CA PRO A 18 7.04 23.00 -10.87
C PRO A 18 6.11 23.96 -10.09
N LEU A 19 4.95 24.35 -10.63
CA LEU A 19 4.02 25.24 -9.91
C LEU A 19 2.96 24.50 -9.06
N TYR A 20 2.87 23.17 -9.13
CA TYR A 20 1.98 22.39 -8.25
C TYR A 20 2.67 21.85 -6.97
N PHE A 21 3.98 22.07 -6.82
CA PHE A 21 4.76 21.56 -5.67
C PHE A 21 5.14 22.61 -4.64
N ASN A 22 4.59 23.82 -4.73
CA ASN A 22 4.52 24.69 -3.57
C ASN A 22 3.36 24.24 -2.68
N SER A 23 3.71 23.53 -1.61
CA SER A 23 3.09 23.81 -0.32
C SER A 23 1.57 23.63 -0.25
N LEU A 24 1.11 22.38 -0.36
CA LEU A 24 0.22 21.85 0.67
C LEU A 24 1.07 21.33 1.85
N ALA A 25 2.15 22.04 2.25
CA ALA A 25 2.03 22.62 3.58
C ALA A 25 0.69 23.35 3.59
N MET A 26 -0.35 22.67 4.09
CA MET A 26 -1.56 23.32 4.53
C MET A 26 -1.07 24.58 5.23
N SER A 27 -1.24 25.73 4.58
CA SER A 27 -0.98 26.99 5.23
C SER A 27 -1.79 26.87 6.51
N THR A 28 -1.11 26.89 7.64
CA THR A 28 -1.68 26.77 8.98
C THR A 28 -2.53 27.99 9.32
N SER A 29 -3.22 28.58 8.33
CA SER A 29 -4.53 29.14 8.57
C SER A 29 -5.34 28.03 9.22
N SER A 30 -5.42 28.13 10.54
CA SER A 30 -6.14 27.29 11.47
C SER A 30 -7.61 27.27 11.07
N SER A 31 -7.94 26.57 9.99
CA SER A 31 -9.32 26.27 9.65
C SER A 31 -9.78 25.39 10.80
N SER A 32 -10.62 25.95 11.66
CA SER A 32 -11.22 25.31 12.84
C SER A 32 -12.19 24.18 12.47
N ASN A 33 -12.07 23.64 11.26
CA ASN A 33 -12.92 22.60 10.74
C ASN A 33 -12.56 21.27 11.41
N SER A 34 -13.57 20.57 11.90
CA SER A 34 -13.40 19.23 12.44
C SER A 34 -12.77 18.29 11.40
N PRO A 35 -12.06 17.22 11.82
CA PRO A 35 -11.59 16.17 10.91
C PRO A 35 -12.65 15.66 9.94
N MET A 36 -13.89 15.47 10.44
CA MET A 36 -15.02 15.04 9.61
C MET A 36 -15.35 16.08 8.53
N THR A 37 -15.34 17.37 8.85
CA THR A 37 -15.58 18.44 7.87
C THR A 37 -14.49 18.47 6.80
N GLN A 38 -13.22 18.33 7.19
CA GLN A 38 -12.10 18.30 6.25
C GLN A 38 -12.18 17.08 5.33
N PHE A 39 -12.50 15.91 5.88
CA PHE A 39 -12.71 14.68 5.12
C PHE A 39 -13.86 14.81 4.11
N GLN A 40 -14.99 15.39 4.53
CA GLN A 40 -16.13 15.62 3.64
C GLN A 40 -15.80 16.60 2.52
N LEU A 41 -15.06 17.68 2.80
CA LEU A 41 -14.59 18.60 1.76
C LEU A 41 -13.67 17.90 0.76
N LEU A 42 -12.79 17.03 1.26
CA LEU A 42 -11.86 16.27 0.43
C LEU A 42 -12.61 15.32 -0.52
N ILE A 43 -13.46 14.43 0.00
CA ILE A 43 -14.14 13.42 -0.83
C ILE A 43 -15.17 14.02 -1.80
N ASN A 44 -15.69 15.22 -1.51
CA ASN A 44 -16.60 15.95 -2.39
C ASN A 44 -15.90 16.90 -3.36
N SER A 45 -14.56 16.99 -3.31
CA SER A 45 -13.80 17.81 -4.25
C SER A 45 -14.00 17.34 -5.70
N SER A 46 -13.89 18.28 -6.65
CA SER A 46 -13.96 17.95 -8.09
C SER A 46 -12.68 17.31 -8.64
N GLU A 47 -11.66 17.10 -7.80
CA GLU A 47 -10.36 16.55 -8.23
C GLU A 47 -10.50 15.13 -8.79
N GLU A 48 -9.74 14.84 -9.84
CA GLU A 48 -9.75 13.53 -10.48
C GLU A 48 -8.92 12.50 -9.69
N ASP A 49 -7.79 12.93 -9.12
CA ASP A 49 -6.90 12.13 -8.26
C ASP A 49 -7.22 12.42 -6.78
N ILE A 50 -7.93 11.52 -6.10
CA ILE A 50 -8.42 11.73 -4.72
C ILE A 50 -7.76 10.81 -3.69
N ILE A 51 -7.18 9.69 -4.11
CA ILE A 51 -6.69 8.67 -3.17
C ILE A 51 -5.36 9.06 -2.54
N GLN A 52 -4.50 9.77 -3.26
CA GLN A 52 -3.27 10.31 -2.68
C GLN A 52 -3.56 11.41 -1.65
N PRO A 53 -4.33 12.47 -1.95
CA PRO A 53 -4.75 13.44 -0.92
C PRO A 53 -5.43 12.80 0.28
N LEU A 54 -6.22 11.74 0.05
CA LEU A 54 -6.86 10.97 1.11
C LEU A 54 -5.86 10.22 1.99
N ASN A 55 -4.82 9.60 1.41
CA ASN A 55 -3.74 9.00 2.20
C ASN A 55 -3.06 10.05 3.08
N ALA A 56 -2.68 11.19 2.51
CA ALA A 56 -2.04 12.28 3.26
C ALA A 56 -2.93 12.76 4.43
N PHE A 57 -4.25 12.83 4.22
CA PHE A 57 -5.20 13.11 5.30
C PHE A 57 -5.19 12.03 6.39
N PHE A 58 -5.24 10.74 6.02
CA PHE A 58 -5.24 9.64 6.98
C PHE A 58 -3.93 9.52 7.77
N GLU A 59 -2.78 9.81 7.16
CA GLU A 59 -1.49 9.80 7.82
C GLU A 59 -1.42 10.73 9.03
N THR A 60 -2.23 11.80 9.05
CA THR A 60 -2.33 12.71 10.20
C THR A 60 -2.92 12.06 11.46
N PHE A 61 -3.55 10.88 11.34
CA PHE A 61 -4.14 10.11 12.44
C PHE A 61 -3.40 8.80 12.72
N PHE A 62 -2.33 8.49 12.01
CA PHE A 62 -1.62 7.23 12.18
C PHE A 62 -0.69 7.22 13.40
N ALA A 63 -0.30 6.02 13.85
CA ALA A 63 0.62 5.85 14.99
C ALA A 63 2.08 6.02 14.57
N GLU A 64 2.66 7.18 14.90
CA GLU A 64 4.07 7.53 14.69
C GLU A 64 5.02 6.70 15.58
N ASN A 65 6.34 6.84 15.38
CA ASN A 65 7.36 6.17 16.19
C ASN A 65 7.19 6.50 17.69
N ASP A 66 7.35 5.49 18.55
CA ASP A 66 7.30 5.61 20.01
C ASP A 66 6.06 6.37 20.53
N SER A 67 4.93 6.23 19.83
CA SER A 67 3.73 7.03 20.08
C SER A 67 2.67 6.30 20.92
N ILE A 68 2.79 4.97 21.05
CA ILE A 68 1.83 4.11 21.76
C ILE A 68 2.54 3.14 22.72
N TYR A 69 1.86 2.78 23.81
CA TYR A 69 2.31 1.75 24.75
C TYR A 69 1.87 0.35 24.31
N ILE A 70 2.54 -0.68 24.82
CA ILE A 70 2.25 -2.09 24.48
C ILE A 70 0.81 -2.47 24.84
N GLU A 71 0.27 -1.98 25.94
CA GLU A 71 -1.11 -2.26 26.36
C GLU A 71 -2.13 -1.68 25.37
N GLN A 72 -1.82 -0.51 24.79
CA GLN A 72 -2.67 0.08 23.75
C GLN A 72 -2.60 -0.73 22.45
N TRP A 73 -1.41 -1.21 22.09
CA TRP A 73 -1.20 -2.07 20.92
C TRP A 73 -1.97 -3.38 21.05
N ASP A 74 -1.83 -4.09 22.17
CA ASP A 74 -2.49 -5.37 22.40
C ASP A 74 -4.02 -5.22 22.40
N LEU A 75 -4.53 -4.14 23.01
CA LEU A 75 -5.95 -3.83 22.95
C LEU A 75 -6.41 -3.50 21.53
N ALA A 76 -5.56 -2.90 20.70
CA ALA A 76 -5.87 -2.47 19.34
C ALA A 76 -5.86 -3.61 18.29
N LEU A 77 -5.24 -4.76 18.58
CA LEU A 77 -5.21 -5.90 17.66
C LEU A 77 -6.63 -6.44 17.39
N PRO A 78 -6.98 -6.77 16.13
CA PRO A 78 -8.28 -7.36 15.82
C PRO A 78 -8.40 -8.76 16.44
N SER A 79 -9.56 -9.03 17.02
CA SER A 79 -9.95 -10.38 17.42
C SER A 79 -10.13 -11.30 16.21
N ASP A 80 -10.05 -12.61 16.42
CA ASP A 80 -10.23 -13.62 15.37
C ASP A 80 -11.57 -13.43 14.62
N SER A 81 -12.65 -13.10 15.36
CA SER A 81 -13.96 -12.85 14.76
C SER A 81 -14.01 -11.56 13.93
N GLU A 82 -13.31 -10.50 14.34
CA GLU A 82 -13.16 -9.29 13.52
C GLU A 82 -12.34 -9.59 12.25
N ARG A 83 -11.30 -10.42 12.35
CA ARG A 83 -10.48 -10.84 11.21
C ARG A 83 -11.29 -11.62 10.17
N GLU A 84 -12.14 -12.55 10.60
CA GLU A 84 -13.04 -13.26 9.69
C GLU A 84 -14.08 -12.33 9.05
N GLN A 85 -14.63 -11.39 9.83
CA GLN A 85 -15.63 -10.46 9.31
C GLN A 85 -15.06 -9.44 8.31
N ILE A 86 -13.82 -8.97 8.50
CA ILE A 86 -13.21 -8.07 7.53
C ILE A 86 -12.90 -8.82 6.24
N LYS A 87 -12.43 -10.07 6.29
CA LYS A 87 -12.22 -10.90 5.09
C LYS A 87 -13.54 -11.12 4.33
N LYS A 88 -14.62 -11.45 5.05
CA LYS A 88 -15.97 -11.56 4.47
C LYS A 88 -16.45 -10.25 3.83
N LEU A 89 -16.23 -9.11 4.49
CA LEU A 89 -16.57 -7.79 3.94
C LEU A 89 -15.77 -7.48 2.68
N ILE A 90 -14.46 -7.74 2.69
CA ILE A 90 -13.60 -7.56 1.52
C ILE A 90 -14.08 -8.43 0.37
N PHE A 91 -14.36 -9.71 0.61
CA PHE A 91 -14.92 -10.61 -0.40
C PHE A 91 -16.23 -10.07 -0.98
N PHE A 92 -17.16 -9.61 -0.15
CA PHE A 92 -18.42 -9.02 -0.59
C PHE A 92 -18.19 -7.79 -1.48
N LEU A 93 -17.36 -6.83 -1.03
CA LEU A 93 -17.09 -5.60 -1.77
C LEU A 93 -16.33 -5.86 -3.08
N MET A 94 -15.37 -6.80 -3.06
CA MET A 94 -14.60 -7.22 -4.23
C MET A 94 -15.46 -7.89 -5.31
N ASN A 95 -16.58 -8.53 -4.93
CA ASN A 95 -17.54 -9.13 -5.85
C ASN A 95 -18.73 -8.21 -6.18
N THR A 96 -18.71 -6.96 -5.71
CA THR A 96 -19.73 -5.97 -6.07
C THR A 96 -19.30 -5.23 -7.33
N ASP A 97 -20.09 -5.35 -8.39
CA ASP A 97 -19.79 -4.74 -9.70
C ASP A 97 -19.96 -3.23 -9.77
N ASP A 98 -20.81 -2.70 -8.89
CA ASP A 98 -21.25 -1.31 -8.93
C ASP A 98 -21.53 -0.83 -7.50
N PHE A 99 -20.76 0.15 -7.04
CA PHE A 99 -20.88 0.65 -5.69
C PHE A 99 -22.10 1.55 -5.49
N ASP A 100 -22.71 2.09 -6.55
CA ASP A 100 -23.94 2.89 -6.43
C ASP A 100 -25.07 2.06 -5.82
N LYS A 101 -25.11 0.75 -6.13
CA LYS A 101 -26.11 -0.19 -5.60
C LYS A 101 -26.05 -0.37 -4.09
N ILE A 102 -24.89 -0.12 -3.48
CA ILE A 102 -24.65 -0.36 -2.05
C ILE A 102 -24.29 0.91 -1.28
N SER A 103 -23.96 2.01 -1.96
CA SER A 103 -23.50 3.25 -1.35
C SER A 103 -24.54 3.92 -0.45
N SER A 104 -25.83 3.76 -0.78
CA SER A 104 -26.95 4.27 0.00
C SER A 104 -27.43 3.30 1.10
N ASP A 105 -26.91 2.08 1.16
CA ASP A 105 -27.31 1.09 2.17
C ASP A 105 -26.57 1.30 3.49
N SER A 106 -27.13 2.16 4.34
CA SER A 106 -26.63 2.41 5.70
C SER A 106 -26.57 1.17 6.61
N THR A 107 -27.27 0.09 6.24
CA THR A 107 -27.29 -1.17 7.01
C THR A 107 -26.25 -2.18 6.54
N LEU A 108 -25.59 -1.92 5.41
CA LEU A 108 -24.68 -2.86 4.75
C LEU A 108 -23.64 -3.44 5.72
N LEU A 109 -22.91 -2.55 6.41
CA LEU A 109 -21.85 -2.97 7.32
C LEU A 109 -22.40 -3.82 8.47
N SER A 110 -23.54 -3.42 9.04
CA SER A 110 -24.20 -4.16 10.13
C SER A 110 -24.69 -5.54 9.71
N ARG A 111 -25.05 -5.71 8.43
CA ARG A 111 -25.51 -7.00 7.87
C ARG A 111 -24.34 -7.92 7.52
N VAL A 112 -23.26 -7.38 6.94
CA VAL A 112 -22.14 -8.17 6.43
C VAL A 112 -21.11 -8.48 7.52
N ALA A 113 -20.78 -7.47 8.33
CA ALA A 113 -19.73 -7.50 9.35
C ALA A 113 -20.14 -6.73 10.63
N PRO A 114 -21.16 -7.23 11.39
CA PRO A 114 -21.74 -6.54 12.54
C PRO A 114 -20.74 -6.18 13.65
N LEU A 115 -19.69 -6.98 13.86
CA LEU A 115 -18.69 -6.71 14.90
C LEU A 115 -17.82 -5.50 14.57
N LEU A 116 -17.69 -5.16 13.28
CA LEU A 116 -16.84 -4.07 12.82
C LEU A 116 -17.54 -2.70 12.84
N VAL A 117 -18.87 -2.65 13.03
CA VAL A 117 -19.67 -1.41 12.98
C VAL A 117 -19.17 -0.32 13.93
N LYS A 118 -18.52 -0.69 15.05
CA LYS A 118 -17.97 0.26 16.02
C LYS A 118 -16.52 0.66 15.74
N SER A 119 -15.86 -0.04 14.84
CA SER A 119 -14.42 0.08 14.60
C SER A 119 -14.14 0.70 13.25
N ILE A 120 -14.98 0.46 12.24
CA ILE A 120 -14.79 0.92 10.86
C ILE A 120 -16.04 1.58 10.29
N GLN A 121 -15.84 2.34 9.21
CA GLN A 121 -16.87 2.85 8.35
C GLN A 121 -16.51 2.62 6.87
N LEU A 122 -17.54 2.69 6.02
CA LEU A 122 -17.42 2.61 4.58
C LEU A 122 -17.66 3.99 3.99
N THR A 123 -16.70 4.49 3.22
CA THR A 123 -16.83 5.75 2.48
C THR A 123 -16.80 5.45 0.99
N PHE A 124 -17.87 5.79 0.28
CA PHE A 124 -17.97 5.63 -1.17
C PHE A 124 -17.64 6.96 -1.86
N ILE A 125 -16.70 6.94 -2.80
CA ILE A 125 -16.22 8.13 -3.50
C ILE A 125 -16.55 8.02 -4.98
N LYS A 126 -17.47 8.87 -5.45
CA LYS A 126 -17.84 9.03 -6.87
C LYS A 126 -18.21 7.72 -7.61
N ASN A 127 -18.75 6.72 -6.90
CA ASN A 127 -18.94 5.34 -7.41
C ASN A 127 -17.66 4.64 -7.92
N ARG A 128 -16.49 5.25 -7.74
CA ARG A 128 -15.21 4.71 -8.20
C ARG A 128 -14.55 3.89 -7.11
N PHE A 129 -14.61 4.37 -5.87
CA PHE A 129 -13.88 3.78 -4.77
C PHE A 129 -14.79 3.50 -3.57
N CYS A 130 -14.52 2.40 -2.89
CA CYS A 130 -15.00 2.12 -1.55
C CYS A 130 -13.79 2.10 -0.62
N VAL A 131 -13.79 2.99 0.37
CA VAL A 131 -12.74 3.12 1.37
C VAL A 131 -13.23 2.50 2.67
N VAL A 132 -12.55 1.47 3.12
CA VAL A 132 -12.77 0.84 4.43
C VAL A 132 -11.71 1.39 5.38
N HIS A 133 -12.15 2.16 6.37
CA HIS A 133 -11.24 2.82 7.31
C HIS A 133 -11.86 2.93 8.69
N GLU A 134 -11.03 3.15 9.70
CA GLU A 134 -11.52 3.42 11.05
C GLU A 134 -12.36 4.70 11.12
N HIS A 135 -13.23 4.82 12.12
CA HIS A 135 -13.91 6.08 12.38
C HIS A 135 -12.88 7.20 12.63
N LEU A 136 -13.11 8.34 11.98
CA LEU A 136 -12.26 9.51 12.13
C LEU A 136 -12.25 9.98 13.60
N PRO A 137 -11.08 10.33 14.15
CA PRO A 137 -11.01 10.94 15.47
C PRO A 137 -11.81 12.25 15.53
N PRO A 138 -12.39 12.61 16.68
CA PRO A 138 -13.22 13.81 16.82
C PRO A 138 -12.41 15.12 16.70
N SER A 139 -11.11 15.10 16.95
CA SER A 139 -10.25 16.28 16.94
C SER A 139 -8.96 16.05 16.14
N THR A 140 -8.38 17.14 15.62
CA THR A 140 -7.08 17.10 14.95
C THR A 140 -5.97 16.86 15.96
N GLY A 141 -5.07 15.92 15.68
CA GLY A 141 -3.97 15.52 16.57
C GLY A 141 -4.29 14.31 17.46
N GLU A 142 -5.55 13.85 17.47
CA GLU A 142 -5.86 12.49 17.92
C GLU A 142 -5.46 11.46 16.86
N ARG A 143 -5.40 10.19 17.26
CA ARG A 143 -5.06 9.08 16.37
C ARG A 143 -6.27 8.19 16.15
N PHE A 144 -6.24 7.42 15.06
CA PHE A 144 -7.12 6.27 14.95
C PHE A 144 -6.98 5.38 16.17
N LYS A 145 -8.10 4.86 16.69
CA LYS A 145 -8.12 4.17 17.97
C LYS A 145 -7.41 2.81 17.92
N ARG A 146 -7.43 2.17 16.75
CA ARG A 146 -6.95 0.80 16.55
C ARG A 146 -5.68 0.74 15.67
N PHE A 147 -5.31 1.84 15.03
CA PHE A 147 -4.11 1.92 14.17
C PHE A 147 -4.13 0.89 13.01
N TRP A 148 -5.32 0.47 12.59
CA TRP A 148 -5.54 -0.57 11.59
C TRP A 148 -5.15 -0.14 10.18
N GLY A 149 -5.17 1.17 9.92
CA GLY A 149 -4.94 1.74 8.59
C GLY A 149 -6.21 1.74 7.77
N TYR A 150 -6.09 1.54 6.46
CA TYR A 150 -7.24 1.54 5.56
C TYR A 150 -7.05 0.64 4.34
N LEU A 151 -8.18 0.32 3.72
CA LEU A 151 -8.29 -0.38 2.45
C LEU A 151 -9.07 0.49 1.47
N VAL A 152 -8.61 0.59 0.23
CA VAL A 152 -9.38 1.12 -0.90
C VAL A 152 -9.64 0.00 -1.88
N LEU A 153 -10.89 -0.12 -2.31
CA LEU A 153 -11.31 -0.97 -3.41
C LEU A 153 -11.81 -0.08 -4.54
N CYS A 154 -11.28 -0.27 -5.74
CA CYS A 154 -11.79 0.36 -6.95
C CYS A 154 -12.96 -0.48 -7.49
N SER A 155 -14.03 0.12 -8.01
CA SER A 155 -15.21 -0.55 -8.58
C SER A 155 -14.88 -1.24 -9.92
N PRO A 156 -15.34 -2.49 -10.20
CA PRO A 156 -15.06 -3.16 -11.48
C PRO A 156 -15.47 -2.35 -12.71
N ALA A 157 -16.53 -1.54 -12.59
CA ALA A 157 -17.00 -0.67 -13.66
C ALA A 157 -16.00 0.45 -14.03
N TYR A 158 -15.09 0.80 -13.11
CA TYR A 158 -14.11 1.87 -13.29
C TYR A 158 -12.68 1.36 -13.47
N CYS A 159 -12.28 0.31 -12.76
CA CYS A 159 -10.94 -0.23 -12.92
C CYS A 159 -10.78 -0.84 -14.31
N ASN A 160 -9.65 -0.59 -14.96
CA ASN A 160 -9.35 -1.21 -16.25
C ASN A 160 -9.34 -2.74 -16.07
N SER A 161 -10.18 -3.49 -16.80
CA SER A 161 -10.33 -4.94 -16.64
C SER A 161 -9.01 -5.72 -16.78
N ASN A 162 -8.06 -5.22 -17.58
CA ASN A 162 -6.73 -5.83 -17.70
C ASN A 162 -5.81 -5.52 -16.50
N ARG A 163 -6.09 -4.45 -15.75
CA ARG A 163 -5.34 -3.99 -14.57
C ARG A 163 -6.07 -4.26 -13.24
N ALA A 164 -7.29 -4.78 -13.30
CA ALA A 164 -8.07 -5.26 -12.15
C ALA A 164 -7.39 -6.42 -11.39
N ARG A 165 -6.24 -6.89 -11.87
CA ARG A 165 -5.38 -7.88 -11.21
C ARG A 165 -4.30 -7.26 -10.34
N LEU A 166 -4.08 -5.94 -10.40
CA LEU A 166 -3.05 -5.27 -9.62
C LEU A 166 -3.58 -4.89 -8.23
N HIS A 167 -2.84 -5.28 -7.20
CA HIS A 167 -3.14 -4.99 -5.80
C HIS A 167 -1.90 -4.37 -5.17
N HIS A 168 -2.06 -3.23 -4.52
CA HIS A 168 -0.97 -2.54 -3.84
C HIS A 168 -1.11 -2.65 -2.33
N SER A 169 0.02 -2.68 -1.64
CA SER A 169 0.07 -2.53 -0.20
C SER A 169 1.30 -1.74 0.24
N SER A 170 1.18 -0.98 1.33
CA SER A 170 2.30 -0.28 1.94
C SER A 170 2.25 -0.46 3.46
N PRO A 171 3.16 -1.27 4.04
CA PRO A 171 3.12 -1.64 5.45
C PRO A 171 3.74 -0.59 6.37
N HIS A 172 4.42 0.42 5.83
CA HIS A 172 5.22 1.36 6.62
C HIS A 172 5.01 2.79 6.12
N PHE A 173 4.15 3.54 6.80
CA PHE A 173 4.16 4.99 6.64
C PHE A 173 5.33 5.58 7.44
N TRP A 174 5.87 6.71 6.99
CA TRP A 174 6.95 7.49 7.60
C TRP A 174 8.35 6.83 7.68
N THR A 175 8.49 5.62 8.23
CA THR A 175 9.83 4.99 8.40
C THR A 175 10.49 4.66 7.08
N ASP A 176 9.67 4.53 6.04
CA ASP A 176 10.10 4.26 4.67
C ASP A 176 10.10 5.56 3.83
N GLY A 177 9.88 6.72 4.46
CA GLY A 177 9.60 8.00 3.81
C GLY A 177 8.17 8.08 3.27
N ASP A 178 8.00 8.74 2.13
CA ASP A 178 6.70 9.03 1.50
C ASP A 178 6.10 7.86 0.68
N VAL A 179 6.48 6.62 0.99
CA VAL A 179 6.12 5.44 0.19
C VAL A 179 4.62 5.17 0.20
N CYS A 180 3.92 5.46 1.29
CA CYS A 180 2.47 5.29 1.36
C CYS A 180 1.72 6.24 0.41
N ASN A 181 2.05 7.54 0.40
CA ASN A 181 1.47 8.50 -0.55
C ASN A 181 1.79 8.12 -2.00
N GLN A 182 3.00 7.65 -2.28
CA GLN A 182 3.39 7.16 -3.60
C GLN A 182 2.57 5.95 -4.03
N THR A 183 2.41 4.99 -3.13
CA THR A 183 1.58 3.80 -3.35
C THR A 183 0.14 4.20 -3.65
N ALA A 184 -0.40 5.17 -2.93
CA ALA A 184 -1.76 5.67 -3.11
C ALA A 184 -1.97 6.31 -4.49
N ALA A 185 -1.04 7.13 -4.95
CA ALA A 185 -1.11 7.70 -6.29
C ALA A 185 -0.88 6.67 -7.41
N ILE A 186 0.05 5.72 -7.21
CA ILE A 186 0.25 4.64 -8.18
C ILE A 186 -1.03 3.81 -8.31
N PHE A 187 -1.66 3.43 -7.19
CA PHE A 187 -2.93 2.70 -7.18
C PHE A 187 -4.01 3.38 -8.04
N GLU A 188 -4.18 4.68 -7.86
CA GLU A 188 -5.20 5.44 -8.59
C GLU A 188 -4.87 5.53 -10.08
N ARG A 189 -3.63 5.86 -10.43
CA ARG A 189 -3.19 6.06 -11.82
C ARG A 189 -3.03 4.77 -12.61
N THR A 190 -2.75 3.65 -11.95
CA THR A 190 -2.81 2.34 -12.61
C THR A 190 -4.25 1.89 -12.84
N GLY A 191 -5.23 2.43 -12.11
CA GLY A 191 -6.56 1.84 -12.03
C GLY A 191 -6.50 0.44 -11.42
N SER A 192 -5.65 0.27 -10.39
CA SER A 192 -5.49 -0.99 -9.66
C SER A 192 -6.74 -1.35 -8.88
N ARG A 193 -6.87 -2.62 -8.53
CA ARG A 193 -8.08 -3.15 -7.90
C ARG A 193 -8.18 -2.81 -6.43
N SER A 194 -7.06 -2.89 -5.70
CA SER A 194 -7.04 -2.56 -4.28
C SER A 194 -5.76 -1.89 -3.82
N LEU A 195 -5.86 -1.17 -2.71
CA LEU A 195 -4.76 -0.59 -1.95
C LEU A 195 -4.96 -0.87 -0.46
N VAL A 196 -3.95 -1.41 0.22
CA VAL A 196 -3.95 -1.57 1.69
C VAL A 196 -2.79 -0.76 2.28
N VAL A 197 -3.06 0.10 3.27
CA VAL A 197 -2.02 0.88 3.96
C VAL A 197 -2.12 0.64 5.46
N ALA A 198 -0.99 0.39 6.11
CA ALA A 198 -0.94 0.20 7.55
C ALA A 198 -1.09 1.53 8.31
N GLY A 199 -1.84 1.53 9.42
CA GLY A 199 -2.07 2.71 10.24
C GLY A 199 -1.03 2.96 11.33
N ALA A 200 0.07 2.21 11.31
CA ALA A 200 1.12 2.26 12.31
C ALA A 200 2.50 2.17 11.65
N THR A 201 3.46 2.95 12.15
CA THR A 201 4.87 2.78 11.79
C THR A 201 5.40 1.49 12.39
N ARG A 202 6.47 0.92 11.79
CA ARG A 202 7.12 -0.29 12.33
C ARG A 202 7.65 -0.11 13.76
N TYR A 203 7.90 1.13 14.19
CA TYR A 203 8.44 1.47 15.52
C TYR A 203 7.43 2.22 16.39
N SER A 204 6.13 2.05 16.15
CA SER A 204 5.11 2.81 16.88
C SER A 204 5.01 2.46 18.36
N VAL A 205 5.31 1.20 18.73
CA VAL A 205 5.22 0.71 20.10
C VAL A 205 6.51 0.98 20.87
N ARG A 206 6.40 1.74 21.96
CA ARG A 206 7.51 2.08 22.87
C ARG A 206 8.13 0.84 23.49
N GLY A 207 9.45 0.80 23.60
CA GLY A 207 10.15 -0.22 24.39
C GLY A 207 10.74 -1.39 23.61
N ASN A 208 10.91 -1.25 22.29
CA ASN A 208 11.55 -2.27 21.42
C ASN A 208 10.90 -3.67 21.53
N HIS A 209 9.59 -3.73 21.70
CA HIS A 209 8.86 -5.00 21.68
C HIS A 209 8.97 -5.66 20.31
N THR A 210 9.11 -6.98 20.30
CA THR A 210 9.29 -7.76 19.08
C THR A 210 8.02 -8.53 18.70
N SER A 211 7.86 -8.80 17.42
CA SER A 211 6.72 -9.58 16.92
C SER A 211 6.84 -11.03 17.36
N SER A 212 5.75 -11.61 17.90
CA SER A 212 5.68 -13.05 18.17
C SER A 212 5.82 -13.88 16.89
N CYS A 213 5.28 -13.39 15.77
CA CYS A 213 5.41 -14.01 14.45
C CYS A 213 6.86 -14.09 13.96
N GLN A 214 7.64 -13.00 14.09
CA GLN A 214 9.05 -12.93 13.71
C GLN A 214 9.84 -12.12 14.75
N PRO A 215 10.46 -12.76 15.76
CA PRO A 215 11.07 -12.08 16.91
C PRO A 215 12.24 -11.13 16.61
N LYS A 216 12.74 -11.10 15.37
CA LYS A 216 13.77 -10.16 14.93
C LYS A 216 13.20 -8.82 14.43
N ASN A 217 11.89 -8.75 14.28
CA ASN A 217 11.16 -7.59 13.80
C ASN A 217 10.41 -6.93 14.96
N ALA A 218 10.21 -5.62 14.85
CA ALA A 218 9.41 -4.87 15.81
C ALA A 218 7.96 -5.37 15.79
N ILE A 219 7.27 -5.30 16.93
CA ILE A 219 5.89 -5.81 17.05
C ILE A 219 4.92 -5.10 16.11
N ALA A 220 5.16 -3.84 15.76
CA ALA A 220 4.33 -3.07 14.85
C ALA A 220 4.76 -3.14 13.38
N ASP A 221 5.77 -3.93 13.03
CA ASP A 221 6.19 -4.16 11.65
C ASP A 221 5.13 -4.99 10.91
N ALA A 222 4.24 -4.32 10.19
CA ALA A 222 3.07 -4.94 9.56
C ALA A 222 3.43 -5.95 8.46
N ALA A 223 4.63 -5.86 7.86
CA ALA A 223 5.11 -6.84 6.89
C ALA A 223 5.55 -8.17 7.55
N HIS A 224 5.84 -8.14 8.86
CA HIS A 224 6.41 -9.25 9.62
C HIS A 224 5.55 -9.70 10.82
N ASN A 225 4.33 -9.16 10.94
CA ASN A 225 3.36 -9.52 11.98
C ASN A 225 1.99 -9.90 11.39
N ASN A 226 1.57 -11.15 11.58
CA ASN A 226 0.30 -11.70 11.09
C ASN A 226 -0.93 -11.30 11.91
N LEU A 227 -0.77 -10.69 13.08
CA LEU A 227 -1.87 -10.30 13.96
C LEU A 227 -2.49 -8.95 13.59
N THR A 228 -1.84 -8.17 12.72
CA THR A 228 -2.30 -6.83 12.36
C THR A 228 -3.52 -6.86 11.43
N MET A 229 -4.35 -5.81 11.49
CA MET A 229 -5.44 -5.63 10.55
C MET A 229 -4.93 -5.43 9.11
N PHE A 230 -3.79 -4.76 8.93
CA PHE A 230 -3.11 -4.65 7.62
C PHE A 230 -2.87 -6.03 6.99
N HIS A 231 -2.30 -6.98 7.76
CA HIS A 231 -2.07 -8.33 7.28
C HIS A 231 -3.38 -9.02 6.89
N THR A 232 -4.40 -8.90 7.75
CA THR A 232 -5.72 -9.51 7.54
C THR A 232 -6.39 -8.96 6.28
N MET A 233 -6.31 -7.65 6.04
CA MET A 233 -6.84 -7.01 4.83
C MET A 233 -6.10 -7.50 3.58
N CYS A 234 -4.77 -7.62 3.63
CA CYS A 234 -4.00 -8.18 2.51
C CYS A 234 -4.40 -9.62 2.19
N VAL A 235 -4.58 -10.47 3.20
CA VAL A 235 -5.06 -11.85 3.03
C VAL A 235 -6.47 -11.88 2.46
N GLY A 236 -7.40 -11.07 3.00
CA GLY A 236 -8.76 -10.99 2.47
C GLY A 236 -8.83 -10.55 1.01
N VAL A 237 -7.96 -9.62 0.59
CA VAL A 237 -7.83 -9.23 -0.82
C VAL A 237 -7.27 -10.38 -1.65
N PHE A 238 -6.26 -11.10 -1.16
CA PHE A 238 -5.68 -12.27 -1.84
C PHE A 238 -6.72 -13.37 -2.05
N GLU A 239 -7.45 -13.75 -1.00
CA GLU A 239 -8.50 -14.77 -1.08
C GLU A 239 -9.66 -14.37 -2.00
N ALA A 240 -10.00 -13.08 -2.03
CA ALA A 240 -11.03 -12.55 -2.93
C ALA A 240 -10.54 -12.38 -4.39
N SER A 241 -9.23 -12.46 -4.64
CA SER A 241 -8.62 -12.24 -5.95
C SER A 241 -8.17 -13.57 -6.55
N ASN A 242 -8.98 -14.13 -7.45
CA ASN A 242 -8.72 -15.42 -8.08
C ASN A 242 -7.34 -15.53 -8.76
N GLU A 243 -6.78 -14.42 -9.29
CA GLU A 243 -5.44 -14.41 -9.91
C GLU A 243 -4.75 -13.02 -9.86
N GLY A 244 -4.55 -12.47 -8.65
CA GLY A 244 -3.93 -11.16 -8.44
C GLY A 244 -2.39 -11.12 -8.56
N ILE A 245 -1.89 -9.91 -8.78
CA ILE A 245 -0.48 -9.50 -8.67
C ILE A 245 -0.40 -8.51 -7.51
N PHE A 246 0.35 -8.87 -6.49
CA PHE A 246 0.39 -8.21 -5.20
C PHE A 246 1.72 -7.49 -5.03
N MET A 247 1.70 -6.18 -5.23
CA MET A 247 2.85 -5.30 -5.10
C MET A 247 2.87 -4.71 -3.69
N GLN A 248 3.94 -4.98 -2.93
CA GLN A 248 4.16 -4.36 -1.64
C GLN A 248 5.35 -3.40 -1.70
N TRP A 249 5.09 -2.15 -1.33
CA TRP A 249 6.01 -1.04 -1.50
C TRP A 249 6.68 -0.67 -0.18
N HIS A 250 7.99 -0.51 -0.25
CA HIS A 250 8.88 -0.21 0.86
C HIS A 250 9.93 0.82 0.48
N GLY A 251 10.50 1.45 1.50
CA GLY A 251 11.62 2.36 1.40
C GLY A 251 12.88 1.72 1.96
N GLN A 252 14.00 1.91 1.28
CA GLN A 252 15.29 1.35 1.69
C GLN A 252 16.44 2.36 1.65
N GLU A 253 17.45 2.05 2.45
CA GLU A 253 18.79 2.67 2.41
C GLU A 253 19.93 1.63 2.35
N SER A 254 19.62 0.33 2.55
CA SER A 254 20.63 -0.73 2.72
C SER A 254 21.13 -1.36 1.41
N CYS A 255 20.53 -1.01 0.27
CA CYS A 255 20.90 -1.50 -1.06
C CYS A 255 21.38 -0.33 -1.93
N PRO A 256 22.62 0.15 -1.73
CA PRO A 256 23.11 1.38 -2.37
C PRO A 256 23.27 1.24 -3.90
N GLN A 257 23.46 0.01 -4.40
CA GLN A 257 23.64 -0.27 -5.83
C GLN A 257 22.34 -0.26 -6.63
N SER A 258 21.20 -0.30 -5.94
CA SER A 258 19.88 -0.44 -6.56
C SER A 258 19.02 0.75 -6.16
N GLY A 259 18.65 1.57 -7.14
CA GLY A 259 17.68 2.63 -6.94
C GLY A 259 16.30 2.10 -6.55
N ALA A 260 15.88 1.02 -7.19
CA ALA A 260 14.76 0.19 -6.79
C ALA A 260 15.17 -1.29 -6.80
N PHE A 261 14.95 -2.01 -5.71
CA PHE A 261 15.21 -3.44 -5.61
C PHE A 261 13.88 -4.20 -5.63
N ILE A 262 13.68 -5.01 -6.67
CA ILE A 262 12.40 -5.63 -6.99
C ILE A 262 12.54 -7.16 -6.86
N SER A 263 11.87 -7.73 -5.87
CA SER A 263 11.96 -9.15 -5.52
C SER A 263 10.60 -9.86 -5.65
N ALA A 264 10.62 -11.14 -6.02
CA ALA A 264 9.46 -12.02 -5.98
C ALA A 264 9.27 -12.73 -4.62
N GLY A 265 9.98 -12.30 -3.57
CA GLY A 265 10.03 -13.01 -2.28
C GLY A 265 11.04 -14.17 -2.27
N ALA A 266 11.97 -14.23 -3.22
CA ALA A 266 12.91 -15.33 -3.39
C ALA A 266 14.35 -14.88 -3.62
N LYS A 267 15.32 -15.74 -3.27
CA LYS A 267 16.76 -15.50 -3.52
C LYS A 267 17.06 -15.44 -5.02
N GLY A 268 18.13 -14.72 -5.40
CA GLY A 268 18.52 -14.50 -6.81
C GLY A 268 18.87 -15.74 -7.63
N THR A 269 18.98 -16.92 -7.01
CA THR A 269 19.13 -18.21 -7.71
C THR A 269 17.80 -18.81 -8.17
N ASN A 270 16.66 -18.27 -7.75
CA ASN A 270 15.34 -18.75 -8.15
C ASN A 270 15.14 -18.54 -9.68
N PRO A 271 14.63 -19.55 -10.41
CA PRO A 271 14.37 -19.45 -11.85
C PRO A 271 13.45 -18.30 -12.27
N ILE A 272 12.57 -17.80 -11.40
CA ILE A 272 11.62 -16.72 -11.70
C ILE A 272 12.30 -15.47 -12.29
N TYR A 273 13.52 -15.16 -11.83
CA TYR A 273 14.26 -13.99 -12.30
C TYR A 273 14.91 -14.18 -13.69
N LYS A 274 14.81 -15.38 -14.28
CA LYS A 274 15.19 -15.64 -15.68
C LYS A 274 13.99 -15.66 -16.62
N GLU A 275 12.79 -15.76 -16.07
CA GLU A 275 11.56 -15.88 -16.84
C GLU A 275 11.17 -14.52 -17.44
N LYS A 276 11.30 -14.37 -18.76
CA LYS A 276 10.98 -13.10 -19.46
C LYS A 276 9.52 -12.65 -19.25
N GLY A 277 8.62 -13.59 -19.00
CA GLY A 277 7.20 -13.33 -18.78
C GLY A 277 6.85 -12.79 -17.39
N ALA A 278 7.72 -13.02 -16.39
CA ALA A 278 7.44 -12.69 -15.00
C ALA A 278 7.33 -11.18 -14.78
N TYR A 279 6.33 -10.77 -14.01
CA TYR A 279 6.03 -9.36 -13.76
C TYR A 279 7.19 -8.60 -13.10
N VAL A 280 7.95 -9.24 -12.21
CA VAL A 280 9.15 -8.67 -11.60
C VAL A 280 10.18 -8.23 -12.65
N ASN A 281 10.42 -9.05 -13.67
CA ASN A 281 11.41 -8.76 -14.71
C ASN A 281 10.89 -7.70 -15.70
N LYS A 282 9.59 -7.75 -16.02
CA LYS A 282 8.93 -6.72 -16.82
C LYS A 282 9.01 -5.36 -16.14
N LEU A 283 8.70 -5.29 -14.85
CA LEU A 283 8.74 -4.06 -14.07
C LEU A 283 10.15 -3.47 -14.05
N VAL A 284 11.18 -4.27 -13.74
CA VAL A 284 12.58 -3.84 -13.80
C VAL A 284 12.94 -3.28 -15.18
N SER A 285 12.60 -4.01 -16.25
CA SER A 285 12.90 -3.55 -17.62
C SER A 285 12.18 -2.26 -17.98
N THR A 286 10.91 -2.11 -17.58
CA THR A 286 10.09 -0.94 -17.86
C THR A 286 10.65 0.28 -17.15
N VAL A 287 10.92 0.17 -15.85
CA VAL A 287 11.50 1.27 -15.05
C VAL A 287 12.84 1.72 -15.62
N ASN A 288 13.76 0.78 -15.90
CA ASN A 288 15.07 1.14 -16.44
C ASN A 288 14.99 1.79 -17.82
N LYS A 289 14.10 1.30 -18.68
CA LYS A 289 13.87 1.89 -20.01
C LYS A 289 13.35 3.31 -19.89
N LEU A 290 12.44 3.54 -18.95
CA LEU A 290 11.74 4.79 -18.78
C LEU A 290 12.65 5.86 -18.15
N VAL A 291 13.42 5.49 -17.13
CA VAL A 291 14.42 6.37 -16.51
C VAL A 291 15.64 6.60 -17.43
N GLY A 292 15.94 5.65 -18.32
CA GLY A 292 17.14 5.70 -19.16
C GLY A 292 18.42 5.28 -18.42
N GLU A 293 18.29 4.73 -17.21
CA GLU A 293 19.38 4.25 -16.36
C GLU A 293 19.02 2.90 -15.74
N ASN A 294 20.03 2.09 -15.40
CA ASN A 294 19.83 0.78 -14.75
C ASN A 294 19.66 0.96 -13.22
N ILE A 295 18.55 1.56 -12.81
CA ILE A 295 18.29 1.86 -11.39
C ILE A 295 17.50 0.75 -10.69
N ALA A 296 16.68 0.02 -11.43
CA ALA A 296 15.89 -1.09 -10.95
C ALA A 296 16.64 -2.40 -11.16
N THR A 297 16.67 -3.24 -10.13
CA THR A 297 17.34 -4.53 -10.17
C THR A 297 16.50 -5.61 -9.50
N THR A 298 16.77 -6.86 -9.86
CA THR A 298 16.28 -8.05 -9.16
C THR A 298 17.37 -8.63 -8.24
N PRO A 299 17.01 -9.53 -7.31
CA PRO A 299 17.98 -10.32 -6.55
C PRO A 299 19.01 -11.09 -7.39
N MET A 300 18.71 -11.35 -8.67
CA MET A 300 19.68 -11.98 -9.59
C MET A 300 20.79 -11.02 -10.01
N GLN A 301 20.43 -9.75 -10.23
CA GLN A 301 21.30 -8.68 -10.72
C GLN A 301 22.09 -8.03 -9.59
N ASP A 302 21.43 -7.73 -8.46
CA ASP A 302 22.07 -7.26 -7.23
C ASP A 302 22.00 -8.36 -6.15
N ARG A 303 23.01 -9.21 -6.11
CA ARG A 303 23.10 -10.33 -5.14
C ARG A 303 23.55 -9.89 -3.76
N LYS A 304 23.99 -8.64 -3.59
CA LYS A 304 24.49 -8.12 -2.31
C LYS A 304 23.35 -7.54 -1.47
N CYS A 305 22.29 -7.05 -2.12
CA CYS A 305 21.11 -6.56 -1.43
C CYS A 305 20.37 -7.70 -0.68
N PRO A 306 20.20 -7.60 0.65
CA PRO A 306 19.56 -8.66 1.45
C PRO A 306 18.03 -8.60 1.43
N LEU A 307 17.42 -7.54 0.88
CA LEU A 307 16.00 -7.22 0.98
C LEU A 307 15.11 -8.04 0.01
N VAL A 308 15.34 -9.36 -0.03
CA VAL A 308 14.63 -10.27 -0.94
C VAL A 308 13.21 -10.62 -0.51
N ALA A 309 12.74 -10.10 0.63
CA ALA A 309 11.40 -10.33 1.18
C ALA A 309 11.00 -11.79 1.45
N SER A 310 11.97 -12.70 1.65
CA SER A 310 11.67 -14.09 2.04
C SER A 310 11.07 -14.23 3.45
N THR A 311 11.14 -13.16 4.24
CA THR A 311 10.55 -13.06 5.58
C THR A 311 9.21 -12.33 5.58
N ASN A 312 8.78 -11.75 4.47
CA ASN A 312 7.48 -11.08 4.41
C ASN A 312 6.36 -12.10 4.62
N VAL A 313 5.53 -11.89 5.65
CA VAL A 313 4.50 -12.87 6.05
C VAL A 313 3.43 -12.99 4.98
N PHE A 314 2.95 -11.87 4.43
CA PHE A 314 1.97 -11.89 3.35
C PHE A 314 2.56 -12.47 2.06
N GLY A 315 3.80 -12.09 1.72
CA GLY A 315 4.50 -12.63 0.55
C GLY A 315 4.71 -14.15 0.60
N ARG A 316 4.85 -14.74 1.79
CA ARG A 316 4.87 -16.21 1.97
C ARG A 316 3.54 -16.85 1.61
N ILE A 317 2.42 -16.22 1.99
CA ILE A 317 1.08 -16.72 1.67
C ILE A 317 0.84 -16.70 0.16
N VAL A 318 1.16 -15.58 -0.49
CA VAL A 318 1.05 -15.46 -1.96
C VAL A 318 1.94 -16.50 -2.68
N ASN A 319 3.08 -16.85 -2.09
CA ASN A 319 3.98 -17.90 -2.59
C ASN A 319 3.66 -19.31 -2.05
N GLY A 320 2.42 -19.55 -1.61
CA GLY A 320 1.87 -20.88 -1.33
C GLY A 320 2.13 -21.44 0.08
N VAL A 321 2.62 -20.65 1.02
CA VAL A 321 2.65 -21.04 2.45
C VAL A 321 1.24 -20.87 3.01
N LYS A 322 0.72 -21.86 3.74
CA LYS A 322 -0.59 -21.72 4.40
C LYS A 322 -0.56 -20.60 5.45
N GLU A 323 -1.66 -19.89 5.64
CA GLU A 323 -1.76 -18.73 6.55
C GLU A 323 -1.29 -19.10 7.97
N GLU A 324 -1.72 -20.24 8.52
CA GLU A 324 -1.35 -20.69 9.86
C GLU A 324 0.16 -20.95 10.04
N ASN A 325 0.89 -21.12 8.93
CA ASN A 325 2.32 -21.36 8.92
C ASN A 325 3.12 -20.14 8.46
N ALA A 326 2.49 -19.02 8.13
CA ALA A 326 3.15 -17.89 7.46
C ALA A 326 4.26 -17.23 8.31
N CYS A 327 4.23 -17.37 9.64
CA CYS A 327 5.24 -16.80 10.55
C CYS A 327 6.61 -17.49 10.47
N GLU A 328 6.63 -18.80 10.29
CA GLU A 328 7.87 -19.59 10.29
C GLU A 328 8.14 -20.30 8.97
N GLY A 329 7.06 -20.64 8.26
CA GLY A 329 7.07 -21.35 6.99
C GLY A 329 7.79 -20.56 5.92
N LYS A 330 8.73 -21.23 5.25
CA LYS A 330 9.40 -20.70 4.07
C LYS A 330 8.63 -21.15 2.83
N ALA A 331 8.45 -20.26 1.87
CA ALA A 331 7.91 -20.64 0.57
C ALA A 331 8.84 -21.66 -0.12
N ASP A 332 8.25 -22.72 -0.69
CA ASP A 332 8.98 -23.59 -1.60
C ASP A 332 9.38 -22.74 -2.83
N PRO A 333 10.67 -22.70 -3.23
CA PRO A 333 11.09 -21.99 -4.43
C PRO A 333 10.28 -22.31 -5.69
N LYS A 334 9.67 -23.50 -5.79
CA LYS A 334 8.80 -23.92 -6.90
C LYS A 334 7.44 -23.23 -6.92
N ASN A 335 6.96 -22.76 -5.77
CA ASN A 335 5.68 -22.06 -5.64
C ASN A 335 5.80 -20.55 -5.88
N VAL A 336 7.03 -20.04 -6.08
CA VAL A 336 7.26 -18.63 -6.37
C VAL A 336 6.97 -18.36 -7.85
N THR A 337 5.75 -17.89 -8.12
CA THR A 337 5.25 -17.61 -9.48
C THR A 337 5.51 -16.16 -9.94
N GLY A 338 5.99 -15.30 -9.04
CA GLY A 338 6.14 -13.86 -9.31
C GLY A 338 4.85 -13.06 -9.16
N ASN A 339 3.80 -13.64 -8.59
CA ASN A 339 2.56 -12.93 -8.23
C ASN A 339 2.75 -11.99 -7.03
N PHE A 340 3.67 -12.30 -6.11
CA PHE A 340 4.13 -11.35 -5.10
C PHE A 340 5.31 -10.54 -5.64
N ILE A 341 5.24 -9.22 -5.53
CA ILE A 341 6.31 -8.31 -5.94
C ILE A 341 6.60 -7.38 -4.76
N HIS A 342 7.78 -7.51 -4.19
CA HIS A 342 8.29 -6.62 -3.16
C HIS A 342 9.20 -5.57 -3.80
N ILE A 343 8.95 -4.30 -3.50
CA ILE A 343 9.65 -3.17 -4.12
C ILE A 343 10.26 -2.32 -3.02
N GLU A 344 11.58 -2.20 -3.03
CA GLU A 344 12.37 -1.43 -2.06
C GLU A 344 13.06 -0.27 -2.78
N GLN A 345 12.62 0.97 -2.53
CA GLN A 345 13.06 2.15 -3.30
C GLN A 345 13.99 3.03 -2.47
N GLN A 346 15.06 3.58 -3.04
CA GLN A 346 15.87 4.61 -2.37
C GLN A 346 15.15 5.95 -2.37
N ARG A 347 15.34 6.72 -1.29
CA ARG A 347 14.75 8.06 -1.13
C ARG A 347 14.93 8.98 -2.34
N LYS A 348 16.12 9.02 -2.94
CA LYS A 348 16.39 9.90 -4.10
C LYS A 348 15.50 9.62 -5.31
N TRP A 349 15.03 8.39 -5.48
CA TRP A 349 14.12 7.99 -6.56
C TRP A 349 12.64 8.09 -6.15
N ARG A 350 12.40 8.27 -4.85
CA ARG A 350 11.08 8.51 -4.27
C ARG A 350 10.73 9.99 -4.28
N ASP A 351 11.63 10.89 -3.91
CA ASP A 351 11.23 12.29 -3.63
C ASP A 351 10.89 13.11 -4.89
N ASP A 352 11.24 12.63 -6.09
CA ASP A 352 10.91 13.25 -7.40
C ASP A 352 9.80 12.48 -8.15
N TRP A 353 8.95 11.75 -7.44
CA TRP A 353 8.03 10.78 -8.04
C TRP A 353 6.88 11.39 -8.85
N ALA A 354 6.42 12.60 -8.51
CA ALA A 354 5.28 13.21 -9.18
C ALA A 354 5.61 13.74 -10.59
N SER A 355 6.88 14.11 -10.84
CA SER A 355 7.41 14.42 -12.18
C SER A 355 7.75 13.14 -12.97
N ASN A 356 8.07 12.05 -12.26
CA ASN A 356 8.61 10.80 -12.80
C ASN A 356 7.59 9.65 -12.90
N LEU A 357 6.31 9.90 -12.59
CA LEU A 357 5.27 8.84 -12.53
C LEU A 357 4.99 8.19 -13.88
N SER A 358 5.41 8.82 -14.98
CA SER A 358 5.48 8.19 -16.30
C SER A 358 6.41 6.97 -16.38
N TYR A 359 7.19 6.67 -15.33
CA TYR A 359 8.23 5.62 -15.36
C TYR A 359 7.82 4.26 -14.80
N PHE A 360 6.69 4.16 -14.10
CA PHE A 360 6.20 2.90 -13.54
C PHE A 360 4.92 2.40 -14.21
N LEU A 361 4.35 3.19 -15.13
CA LEU A 361 3.18 2.92 -15.96
C LEU A 361 3.59 2.73 -17.42
#